data_AF-A0A2J0LJ60-F1
#
_entry.id   AF-A0A2J0LJ60-F1
#
_cell.length_a   1.000
_cell.length_b   1.000
_cell.length_c   1.000
_cell.angle_alpha   90.00
_cell.angle_beta   90.00
_cell.angle_gamma   90.00
#
_symmetry.space_group_name_H-M   'P 1'
#
loop_
_entity.id
_entity.type
_entity.pdbx_description
1 polymer ?
#
loop_
_entity_poly.entity_id
_entity_poly.type
_entity_poly.pdbx_seq_one_letter_code
_entity_poly.pdbx_strand_id
1 'polypeptide(L)'
;KKHTLRHIEKETGLEGLILRPLSAKALEPTIPEINGWVDRDKLLKIQGRGRKDQIQLAVDLSVKDYPCPSGGCLLTDPGFAKKAKDLIAHDEFTLDNINLIKSGRFFRLNDDLKAIAGRNQDENKRLLNIARQGDVIFKVLRHPGPVVLGRGSINAENTGILAGIAARYSDINNGSAAEVEYFVFPDGVKAVIKAEKSSSDLLEKIRV
;
A
#
# COMPACT_ATOMS: atom_id res chain seq x y z
N LYS A 1 9.24 -9.28 29.68
CA LYS A 1 7.86 -9.12 29.12
C LYS A 1 6.88 -8.47 30.09
N LYS A 2 6.67 -8.96 31.33
CA LYS A 2 5.80 -8.27 32.31
C LYS A 2 6.25 -6.82 32.64
N HIS A 3 7.57 -6.59 32.70
CA HIS A 3 8.14 -5.25 32.87
C HIS A 3 7.75 -4.26 31.76
N THR A 4 7.63 -4.72 30.50
CA THR A 4 7.23 -3.87 29.37
C THR A 4 5.79 -3.39 29.51
N LEU A 5 4.89 -4.24 30.00
CA LEU A 5 3.48 -3.87 30.20
C LEU A 5 3.34 -2.77 31.27
N ARG A 6 4.08 -2.90 32.38
CA ARG A 6 4.13 -1.86 33.41
C ARG A 6 4.71 -0.56 32.87
N HIS A 7 5.76 -0.62 32.04
CA HIS A 7 6.34 0.57 31.43
C HIS A 7 5.33 1.33 30.55
N ILE A 8 4.54 0.61 29.74
CA ILE A 8 3.49 1.24 28.91
C ILE A 8 2.46 1.94 29.79
N GLU A 9 2.04 1.30 30.88
CA GLU A 9 1.09 1.86 31.83
C GLU A 9 1.60 3.16 32.47
N LYS A 10 2.89 3.21 32.84
CA LYS A 10 3.54 4.42 33.38
C LYS A 10 3.54 5.56 32.37
N GLU A 11 4.05 5.29 31.17
CA GLU A 11 4.20 6.30 30.10
C GLU A 11 2.86 6.88 29.63
N THR A 12 1.80 6.06 29.69
CA THR A 12 0.45 6.50 29.32
C THR A 12 -0.32 7.13 30.47
N GLY A 13 0.22 7.13 31.70
CA GLY A 13 -0.48 7.62 32.90
C GLY A 13 -1.68 6.75 33.31
N LEU A 14 -1.75 5.50 32.85
CA LEU A 14 -2.88 4.57 33.05
C LEU A 14 -2.48 3.39 33.95
N GLU A 15 -1.62 3.64 34.94
CA GLU A 15 -1.15 2.61 35.89
C GLU A 15 -2.32 1.85 36.53
N GLY A 16 -2.32 0.52 36.38
CA GLY A 16 -3.35 -0.35 36.92
C GLY A 16 -4.72 -0.28 36.24
N LEU A 17 -4.92 0.59 35.24
CA LEU A 17 -6.21 0.75 34.54
C LEU A 17 -6.31 -0.05 33.23
N ILE A 18 -5.18 -0.45 32.63
CA ILE A 18 -5.16 -1.15 31.34
C ILE A 18 -5.53 -2.64 31.51
N LEU A 19 -6.82 -2.94 31.32
CA LEU A 19 -7.32 -4.30 31.26
C LEU A 19 -6.90 -4.99 29.95
N ARG A 20 -6.50 -6.27 30.03
CA ARG A 20 -6.13 -7.10 28.88
C ARG A 20 -6.97 -8.38 28.87
N PRO A 21 -8.22 -8.34 28.36
CA PRO A 21 -9.25 -9.37 28.60
C PRO A 21 -8.83 -10.80 28.25
N LEU A 22 -8.08 -10.99 27.16
CA LEU A 22 -7.65 -12.32 26.71
C LEU A 22 -6.58 -12.97 27.61
N SER A 23 -5.81 -12.16 28.35
CA SER A 23 -4.70 -12.62 29.18
C SER A 23 -4.85 -12.23 30.66
N ALA A 24 -6.00 -11.71 31.07
CA ALA A 24 -6.19 -11.08 32.38
C ALA A 24 -5.87 -12.04 33.54
N LYS A 25 -6.27 -13.31 33.42
CA LYS A 25 -5.99 -14.34 34.43
C LYS A 25 -4.52 -14.79 34.50
N ALA A 26 -3.68 -14.33 33.57
CA ALA A 26 -2.23 -14.57 33.59
C ALA A 26 -1.43 -13.36 34.16
N LEU A 27 -2.13 -12.27 34.48
CA LEU A 27 -1.58 -11.02 34.98
C LEU A 27 -2.17 -10.69 36.36
N GLU A 28 -1.53 -9.74 37.05
CA GLU A 28 -2.08 -9.19 38.29
C GLU A 28 -3.43 -8.50 38.01
N PRO A 29 -4.39 -8.56 38.94
CA PRO A 29 -5.65 -7.83 38.81
C PRO A 29 -5.45 -6.33 38.61
N THR A 30 -6.19 -5.78 37.65
CA THR A 30 -6.26 -4.35 37.39
C THR A 30 -7.30 -3.69 38.29
N ILE A 31 -7.26 -2.36 38.44
CA ILE A 31 -8.22 -1.57 39.21
C ILE A 31 -9.67 -1.85 38.77
N PRO A 32 -10.00 -1.95 37.46
CA PRO A 32 -11.35 -2.35 37.03
C PRO A 32 -11.80 -3.73 37.52
N GLU A 33 -10.87 -4.68 37.68
CA GLU A 33 -11.18 -6.02 38.18
C GLU A 33 -11.36 -6.02 39.71
N ILE A 34 -10.50 -5.28 40.43
CA ILE A 34 -10.55 -5.15 41.88
C ILE A 34 -11.84 -4.43 42.33
N ASN A 35 -12.19 -3.35 41.64
CA ASN A 35 -13.39 -2.57 41.94
C ASN A 35 -14.69 -3.21 41.40
N GLY A 36 -14.60 -4.37 40.75
CA GLY A 36 -15.75 -5.09 40.21
C GLY A 36 -16.42 -4.43 38.99
N TRP A 37 -15.76 -3.45 38.34
CA TRP A 37 -16.25 -2.86 37.08
C TRP A 37 -16.24 -3.88 35.94
N VAL A 38 -15.31 -4.83 36.01
CA VAL A 38 -15.26 -5.98 35.12
C VAL A 38 -15.18 -7.26 35.95
N ASP A 39 -16.05 -8.20 35.60
CA ASP A 39 -16.06 -9.55 36.18
C ASP A 39 -14.86 -10.35 35.66
N ARG A 40 -13.85 -10.54 36.53
CA ARG A 40 -12.60 -11.26 36.21
C ARG A 40 -12.84 -12.73 35.86
N ASP A 41 -13.91 -13.34 36.36
CA ASP A 41 -14.18 -14.75 36.11
C ASP A 41 -14.61 -15.03 34.67
N LYS A 42 -15.17 -14.02 33.99
CA LYS A 42 -15.49 -14.06 32.55
C LYS A 42 -14.29 -13.85 31.63
N LEU A 43 -13.13 -13.47 32.18
CA LEU A 43 -11.92 -13.20 31.39
C LEU A 43 -11.09 -14.47 31.14
N LEU A 44 -10.10 -14.37 30.26
CA LEU A 44 -9.32 -15.53 29.79
C LEU A 44 -7.88 -15.54 30.32
N LYS A 45 -7.23 -16.69 30.15
CA LYS A 45 -5.83 -16.97 30.54
C LYS A 45 -4.96 -17.32 29.32
N ILE A 46 -5.24 -16.73 28.16
CA ILE A 46 -4.48 -17.02 26.94
C ILE A 46 -3.06 -16.45 27.09
N GLN A 47 -2.07 -17.29 26.81
CA GLN A 47 -0.66 -16.93 26.86
C GLN A 47 0.17 -17.67 25.80
N GLY A 48 1.33 -17.12 25.47
CA GLY A 48 2.23 -17.70 24.47
C GLY A 48 1.96 -17.20 23.05
N ARG A 49 2.42 -17.96 22.04
CA ARG A 49 2.27 -17.63 20.61
C ARG A 49 1.22 -18.47 19.89
N GLY A 50 0.68 -19.49 20.57
CA GLY A 50 -0.38 -20.34 20.02
C GLY A 50 -1.69 -19.56 19.87
N ARG A 51 -2.43 -19.84 18.80
CA ARG A 51 -3.72 -19.20 18.49
C ARG A 51 -4.93 -20.14 18.57
N LYS A 52 -4.74 -21.40 18.98
CA LYS A 52 -5.82 -22.39 19.06
C LYS A 52 -7.01 -21.86 19.86
N ASP A 53 -6.75 -21.35 21.06
CA ASP A 53 -7.78 -20.80 21.95
C ASP A 53 -8.44 -19.53 21.37
N GLN A 54 -7.68 -18.69 20.66
CA GLN A 54 -8.21 -17.48 20.02
C GLN A 54 -9.12 -17.81 18.83
N ILE A 55 -8.74 -18.82 18.03
CA ILE A 55 -9.52 -19.30 16.89
C ILE A 55 -10.81 -19.97 17.39
N GLN A 56 -10.72 -20.80 18.43
CA GLN A 56 -11.90 -21.40 19.03
C GLN A 56 -12.84 -20.33 19.59
N LEU A 57 -12.31 -19.35 20.31
CA LEU A 57 -13.10 -18.22 20.81
C LEU A 57 -13.78 -17.43 19.68
N ALA A 58 -13.10 -17.24 18.55
CA ALA A 58 -13.70 -16.59 17.38
C ALA A 58 -14.88 -17.41 16.82
N VAL A 59 -14.77 -18.74 16.78
CA VAL A 59 -15.88 -19.64 16.39
C VAL A 59 -17.04 -19.51 17.37
N ASP A 60 -16.76 -19.58 18.68
CA ASP A 60 -17.78 -19.51 19.74
C ASP A 60 -18.51 -18.16 19.73
N LEU A 61 -17.80 -17.08 19.42
CA LEU A 61 -18.35 -15.72 19.27
C LEU A 61 -18.93 -15.43 17.89
N SER A 62 -18.94 -16.40 16.96
CA SER A 62 -19.36 -16.22 15.57
C SER A 62 -18.62 -15.10 14.82
N VAL A 63 -17.36 -14.84 15.18
CA VAL A 63 -16.46 -13.91 14.50
C VAL A 63 -15.87 -14.60 13.27
N LYS A 64 -16.44 -14.31 12.09
CA LYS A 64 -16.07 -14.95 10.82
C LYS A 64 -14.89 -14.29 10.11
N ASP A 65 -14.68 -13.00 10.34
CA ASP A 65 -13.62 -12.21 9.73
C ASP A 65 -12.62 -11.77 10.80
N TYR A 66 -11.47 -12.42 10.83
CA TYR A 66 -10.34 -12.03 11.64
C TYR A 66 -9.05 -12.17 10.81
N PRO A 67 -8.08 -11.24 10.97
CA PRO A 67 -6.92 -11.19 10.09
C PRO A 67 -6.08 -12.46 10.21
N CYS A 68 -5.75 -13.05 9.05
CA CYS A 68 -4.76 -14.11 8.98
C CYS A 68 -3.42 -13.61 9.56
N PRO A 69 -2.65 -14.48 10.24
CA PRO A 69 -1.41 -14.11 10.94
C PRO A 69 -0.30 -13.58 10.02
N SER A 70 -0.47 -13.63 8.71
CA SER A 70 0.56 -13.36 7.72
C SER A 70 0.33 -12.02 7.04
N GLY A 71 1.34 -11.16 7.10
CA GLY A 71 1.38 -9.92 6.31
C GLY A 71 2.35 -8.87 6.84
N GLY A 72 2.78 -8.96 8.11
CA GLY A 72 3.50 -7.87 8.75
C GLY A 72 2.72 -6.55 8.63
N CYS A 73 3.35 -5.43 8.95
CA CYS A 73 2.82 -4.15 8.51
C CYS A 73 3.49 -3.82 7.18
N LEU A 74 2.75 -3.41 6.14
CA LEU A 74 3.36 -2.98 4.88
C LEU A 74 4.35 -1.83 5.10
N LEU A 75 4.17 -1.02 6.15
CA LEU A 75 5.12 0.04 6.52
C LEU A 75 6.46 -0.48 7.08
N THR A 76 6.59 -1.78 7.33
CA THR A 76 7.88 -2.41 7.65
C THR A 76 8.66 -2.84 6.40
N ASP A 77 8.02 -2.88 5.22
CA ASP A 77 8.73 -3.06 3.95
C ASP A 77 9.37 -1.73 3.54
N PRO A 78 10.72 -1.63 3.41
CA PRO A 78 11.39 -0.38 3.10
C PRO A 78 10.93 0.26 1.79
N GLY A 79 10.59 -0.57 0.79
CA GLY A 79 10.08 -0.11 -0.49
C GLY A 79 8.73 0.57 -0.35
N PHE A 80 7.77 -0.09 0.28
CA PHE A 80 6.44 0.47 0.53
C PHE A 80 6.49 1.67 1.49
N ALA A 81 7.32 1.61 2.53
CA ALA A 81 7.50 2.72 3.46
C ALA A 81 8.02 3.98 2.77
N LYS A 82 8.94 3.86 1.79
CA LYS A 82 9.42 5.00 0.99
C LYS A 82 8.29 5.61 0.16
N LYS A 83 7.46 4.79 -0.49
CA LYS A 83 6.27 5.25 -1.24
C LYS A 83 5.24 5.93 -0.34
N ALA A 84 4.99 5.37 0.84
CA ALA A 84 4.06 5.94 1.82
C ALA A 84 4.54 7.30 2.35
N LYS A 85 5.85 7.44 2.63
CA LYS A 85 6.46 8.71 3.03
C LYS A 85 6.33 9.78 1.95
N ASP A 86 6.52 9.41 0.69
CA ASP A 86 6.33 10.32 -0.44
C ASP A 86 4.88 10.83 -0.52
N LEU A 87 3.87 9.96 -0.36
CA LEU A 87 2.47 10.39 -0.30
C LEU A 87 2.20 11.35 0.87
N ILE A 88 2.78 11.11 2.05
CA ILE A 88 2.63 12.00 3.21
C ILE A 88 3.27 13.36 2.94
N ALA A 89 4.46 13.38 2.33
CA ALA A 89 5.18 14.62 2.04
C ALA A 89 4.45 15.55 1.06
N HIS A 90 3.50 15.01 0.28
CA HIS A 90 2.69 15.76 -0.70
C HIS A 90 1.22 15.91 -0.26
N ASP A 91 0.87 15.61 1.01
CA ASP A 91 -0.51 15.62 1.50
C ASP A 91 -1.47 14.71 0.70
N GLU A 92 -0.94 13.65 0.10
CA GLU A 92 -1.65 12.70 -0.76
C GLU A 92 -1.93 11.35 -0.08
N PHE A 93 -1.79 11.26 1.25
CA PHE A 93 -1.92 10.01 2.01
C PHE A 93 -3.38 9.58 2.18
N THR A 94 -3.98 9.12 1.09
CA THR A 94 -5.37 8.65 1.01
C THR A 94 -5.42 7.15 0.76
N LEU A 95 -6.54 6.49 1.13
CA LEU A 95 -6.74 5.06 0.86
C LEU A 95 -6.63 4.72 -0.63
N ASP A 96 -7.12 5.62 -1.49
CA ASP A 96 -7.05 5.49 -2.95
C ASP A 96 -5.60 5.46 -3.44
N ASN A 97 -4.79 6.45 -3.04
CA ASN A 97 -3.37 6.50 -3.40
C ASN A 97 -2.58 5.35 -2.77
N ILE A 98 -2.91 4.94 -1.53
CA ILE A 98 -2.32 3.76 -0.89
C ILE A 98 -2.58 2.50 -1.72
N ASN A 99 -3.79 2.32 -2.23
CA ASN A 99 -4.13 1.18 -3.09
C ASN A 99 -3.41 1.24 -4.44
N LEU A 100 -3.22 2.45 -4.98
CA LEU A 100 -2.46 2.67 -6.20
C LEU A 100 -0.99 2.27 -6.05
N ILE A 101 -0.29 2.73 -5.00
CA ILE A 101 1.16 2.48 -4.80
C ILE A 101 1.50 1.03 -4.40
N LYS A 102 0.51 0.24 -3.96
CA LYS A 102 0.65 -1.21 -3.73
C LYS A 102 0.95 -1.98 -5.02
N SER A 103 0.54 -1.43 -6.16
CA SER A 103 0.79 -2.01 -7.47
C SER A 103 1.98 -1.32 -8.14
N GLY A 104 2.74 -2.06 -8.93
CA GLY A 104 3.71 -1.47 -9.85
C GLY A 104 4.92 -0.77 -9.23
N ARG A 105 5.66 -0.14 -10.14
CA ARG A 105 6.80 0.75 -9.89
C ARG A 105 6.27 2.17 -9.77
N PHE A 106 6.57 2.83 -8.66
CA PHE A 106 6.08 4.17 -8.37
C PHE A 106 7.12 5.22 -8.79
N PHE A 107 6.66 6.25 -9.48
CA PHE A 107 7.47 7.37 -9.92
C PHE A 107 6.76 8.68 -9.58
N ARG A 108 7.53 9.66 -9.10
CA ARG A 108 7.10 11.02 -8.84
C ARG A 108 7.81 11.91 -9.86
N LEU A 109 7.08 12.38 -10.87
CA LEU A 109 7.65 13.20 -11.96
C LEU A 109 7.81 14.64 -11.51
N ASN A 110 6.84 15.15 -10.75
CA ASN A 110 6.85 16.44 -10.07
C ASN A 110 5.81 16.43 -8.94
N ASP A 111 5.67 17.55 -8.22
CA ASP A 111 4.80 17.67 -7.05
C ASP A 111 3.34 17.26 -7.32
N ASP A 112 2.84 17.54 -8.53
CA ASP A 112 1.45 17.27 -8.93
C ASP A 112 1.34 16.14 -9.97
N LEU A 113 2.40 15.36 -10.23
CA LEU A 113 2.33 14.26 -11.18
C LEU A 113 3.08 13.03 -10.70
N LYS A 114 2.33 11.93 -10.57
CA LYS A 114 2.86 10.61 -10.26
C LYS A 114 2.49 9.60 -11.34
N ALA A 115 3.32 8.57 -11.46
CA ALA A 115 3.14 7.49 -12.40
C ALA A 115 3.34 6.12 -11.74
N ILE A 116 2.54 5.15 -12.16
CA ILE A 116 2.68 3.76 -11.73
C ILE A 116 2.78 2.87 -12.96
N ALA A 117 3.88 2.11 -13.07
CA ALA A 117 4.08 1.13 -14.14
C ALA A 117 3.91 -0.30 -13.60
N GLY A 118 2.96 -1.05 -14.12
CA GLY A 118 2.72 -2.43 -13.69
C GLY A 118 3.93 -3.35 -13.93
N ARG A 119 4.13 -4.35 -13.06
CA ARG A 119 5.23 -5.32 -13.17
C ARG A 119 4.81 -6.62 -13.86
N ASN A 120 3.52 -6.93 -13.86
CA ASN A 120 2.94 -8.14 -14.43
C ASN A 120 1.49 -7.88 -14.85
N GLN A 121 0.86 -8.89 -15.47
CA GLN A 121 -0.50 -8.76 -15.99
C GLN A 121 -1.55 -8.47 -14.91
N ASP A 122 -1.38 -9.02 -13.70
CA ASP A 122 -2.32 -8.79 -12.60
C ASP A 122 -2.23 -7.36 -12.07
N GLU A 123 -1.03 -6.80 -11.95
CA GLU A 123 -0.85 -5.39 -11.63
C GLU A 123 -1.38 -4.48 -12.74
N ASN A 124 -1.17 -4.82 -14.01
CA ASN A 124 -1.75 -4.06 -15.12
C ASN A 124 -3.29 -4.01 -15.03
N LYS A 125 -3.94 -5.14 -14.74
CA LYS A 125 -5.40 -5.19 -14.52
C LYS A 125 -5.82 -4.36 -13.31
N ARG A 126 -5.09 -4.45 -12.20
CA ARG A 126 -5.35 -3.64 -10.99
C ARG A 126 -5.23 -2.15 -11.27
N LEU A 127 -4.21 -1.71 -12.02
CA LEU A 127 -4.04 -0.30 -12.36
C LEU A 127 -5.23 0.23 -13.19
N LEU A 128 -5.72 -0.55 -14.15
CA LEU A 128 -6.91 -0.17 -14.92
C LEU A 128 -8.18 -0.12 -14.06
N ASN A 129 -8.30 -1.00 -13.06
CA ASN A 129 -9.45 -1.00 -12.15
C ASN A 129 -9.42 0.12 -11.10
N ILE A 130 -8.22 0.61 -10.74
CA ILE A 130 -8.02 1.71 -9.77
C ILE A 130 -7.99 3.08 -10.49
N ALA A 131 -7.85 3.08 -11.81
CA ALA A 131 -7.88 4.30 -12.61
C ALA A 131 -9.18 5.08 -12.38
N ARG A 132 -9.05 6.40 -12.25
CA ARG A 132 -10.17 7.32 -12.07
C ARG A 132 -10.28 8.29 -13.23
N GLN A 133 -11.41 8.97 -13.31
CA GLN A 133 -11.64 10.00 -14.32
C GLN A 133 -10.50 11.03 -14.31
N GLY A 134 -9.92 11.28 -15.49
CA GLY A 134 -8.81 12.22 -15.66
C GLY A 134 -7.41 11.62 -15.52
N ASP A 135 -7.26 10.38 -15.02
CA ASP A 135 -5.99 9.67 -15.12
C ASP A 135 -5.64 9.42 -16.59
N VAL A 136 -4.36 9.32 -16.93
CA VAL A 136 -3.92 9.00 -18.29
C VAL A 136 -3.21 7.66 -18.32
N ILE A 137 -3.65 6.81 -19.23
CA ILE A 137 -3.16 5.44 -19.38
C ILE A 137 -2.28 5.36 -20.60
N PHE A 138 -1.11 4.72 -20.47
CA PHE A 138 -0.17 4.47 -21.56
C PHE A 138 0.05 2.97 -21.73
N LYS A 139 0.09 2.52 -22.98
CA LYS A 139 0.32 1.12 -23.39
C LYS A 139 1.18 1.08 -24.64
N VAL A 140 2.22 0.25 -24.63
CA VAL A 140 3.03 0.02 -25.83
C VAL A 140 2.21 -0.78 -26.84
N LEU A 141 2.22 -0.33 -28.10
CA LEU A 141 1.59 -1.03 -29.22
C LEU A 141 2.56 -2.08 -29.78
N ARG A 142 1.99 -3.19 -30.29
CA ARG A 142 2.70 -4.26 -31.01
C ARG A 142 3.75 -5.04 -30.20
N HIS A 143 3.99 -4.69 -28.95
CA HIS A 143 4.91 -5.38 -28.05
C HIS A 143 4.30 -5.55 -26.65
N PRO A 144 4.58 -6.66 -25.95
CA PRO A 144 4.25 -6.78 -24.54
C PRO A 144 4.92 -5.67 -23.72
N GLY A 145 4.16 -5.12 -22.77
CA GLY A 145 4.64 -4.03 -21.92
C GLY A 145 3.72 -3.74 -20.75
N PRO A 146 4.13 -2.84 -19.86
CA PRO A 146 3.31 -2.46 -18.71
C PRO A 146 2.14 -1.60 -19.15
N VAL A 147 1.10 -1.59 -18.32
CA VAL A 147 0.21 -0.43 -18.22
C VAL A 147 0.92 0.59 -17.36
N VAL A 148 1.05 1.83 -17.86
CA VAL A 148 1.51 2.96 -17.07
C VAL A 148 0.32 3.89 -16.83
N LEU A 149 0.02 4.18 -15.57
CA LEU A 149 -1.01 5.11 -15.14
C LEU A 149 -0.34 6.38 -14.64
N GLY A 150 -0.59 7.51 -15.29
CA GLY A 150 -0.23 8.85 -14.83
C GLY A 150 -1.43 9.51 -14.13
N ARG A 151 -1.21 10.07 -12.95
CA ARG A 151 -2.24 10.76 -12.15
C ARG A 151 -1.75 12.13 -11.72
N GLY A 152 -2.51 13.15 -12.12
CA GLY A 152 -2.19 14.55 -11.87
C GLY A 152 -2.11 15.37 -13.16
N SER A 153 -1.47 16.55 -13.11
CA SER A 153 -1.40 17.46 -14.26
C SER A 153 -0.41 16.98 -15.33
N ILE A 154 -0.93 16.67 -16.52
CA ILE A 154 -0.13 16.18 -17.65
C ILE A 154 -0.03 17.24 -18.75
N ASN A 155 1.20 17.45 -19.22
CA ASN A 155 1.53 18.32 -20.35
C ASN A 155 2.32 17.53 -21.41
N ALA A 156 2.69 18.18 -22.52
CA ALA A 156 3.40 17.52 -23.62
C ALA A 156 4.76 16.90 -23.19
N GLU A 157 5.52 17.59 -22.33
CA GLU A 157 6.81 17.11 -21.82
C GLU A 157 6.66 15.84 -20.97
N ASN A 158 5.77 15.90 -19.98
CA ASN A 158 5.50 14.78 -19.08
C ASN A 158 4.86 13.59 -19.82
N THR A 159 4.09 13.85 -20.88
CA THR A 159 3.55 12.79 -21.75
C THR A 159 4.66 11.98 -22.40
N GLY A 160 5.73 12.64 -22.87
CA GLY A 160 6.91 11.98 -23.42
C GLY A 160 7.63 11.11 -22.38
N ILE A 161 7.78 11.60 -21.14
CA ILE A 161 8.39 10.84 -20.04
C ILE A 161 7.56 9.59 -19.70
N LEU A 162 6.24 9.72 -19.57
CA LEU A 162 5.34 8.60 -19.27
C LEU A 162 5.35 7.54 -20.37
N ALA A 163 5.35 7.97 -21.64
CA ALA A 163 5.50 7.07 -22.77
C ALA A 163 6.87 6.38 -22.78
N GLY A 164 7.93 7.11 -22.42
CA GLY A 164 9.28 6.56 -22.27
C GLY A 164 9.41 5.54 -21.13
N ILE A 165 8.67 5.71 -20.04
CA ILE A 165 8.56 4.70 -18.96
C ILE A 165 7.89 3.44 -19.49
N ALA A 166 6.78 3.57 -20.24
CA ALA A 166 6.11 2.43 -20.85
C ALA A 166 7.04 1.68 -21.82
N ALA A 167 7.75 2.41 -22.67
CA ALA A 167 8.75 1.88 -23.60
C ALA A 167 9.91 1.19 -22.86
N ARG A 168 10.43 1.77 -21.78
CA ARG A 168 11.56 1.23 -21.01
C ARG A 168 11.29 -0.18 -20.49
N TYR A 169 10.10 -0.39 -19.93
CA TYR A 169 9.72 -1.64 -19.29
C TYR A 169 8.98 -2.60 -20.23
N SER A 170 8.99 -2.32 -21.53
CA SER A 170 8.45 -3.19 -22.58
C SER A 170 9.54 -3.98 -23.28
N ASP A 171 9.13 -4.99 -24.06
CA ASP A 171 10.03 -5.90 -24.77
C ASP A 171 10.58 -5.33 -26.10
N ILE A 172 10.55 -4.01 -26.29
CA ILE A 172 11.14 -3.39 -27.48
C ILE A 172 12.68 -3.48 -27.45
N ASN A 173 13.31 -3.53 -28.62
CA ASN A 173 14.76 -3.54 -28.73
C ASN A 173 15.39 -2.22 -28.28
N ASN A 174 16.63 -2.28 -27.78
CA ASN A 174 17.38 -1.08 -27.45
C ASN A 174 17.72 -0.30 -28.73
N GLY A 175 17.57 1.03 -28.69
CA GLY A 175 17.76 1.91 -29.84
C GLY A 175 16.54 2.01 -30.78
N SER A 176 15.43 1.34 -30.47
CA SER A 176 14.16 1.50 -31.20
C SER A 176 13.18 2.38 -30.42
N ALA A 177 12.46 3.24 -31.14
CA ALA A 177 11.31 3.95 -30.60
C ALA A 177 10.07 3.04 -30.61
N ALA A 178 9.31 3.04 -29.51
CA ALA A 178 8.01 2.38 -29.42
C ALA A 178 6.90 3.31 -29.88
N GLU A 179 5.90 2.76 -30.55
CA GLU A 179 4.58 3.39 -30.65
C GLU A 179 3.84 3.14 -29.34
N VAL A 180 3.52 4.20 -28.61
CA VAL A 180 2.81 4.14 -27.33
C VAL A 180 1.43 4.77 -27.50
N GLU A 181 0.39 3.98 -27.31
CA GLU A 181 -0.99 4.46 -27.22
C GLU A 181 -1.20 5.08 -25.84
N TYR A 182 -1.81 6.25 -25.80
CA TYR A 182 -2.27 6.85 -24.56
C TYR A 182 -3.66 7.48 -24.70
N PHE A 183 -4.40 7.51 -23.59
CA PHE A 183 -5.74 8.10 -23.52
C PHE A 183 -6.05 8.55 -22.10
N VAL A 184 -6.91 9.56 -21.99
CA VAL A 184 -7.49 9.98 -20.71
C VAL A 184 -8.59 9.00 -20.32
N PHE A 185 -8.53 8.41 -19.13
CA PHE A 185 -9.52 7.47 -18.63
C PHE A 185 -10.83 8.17 -18.22
N PRO A 186 -12.02 7.57 -18.46
CA PRO A 186 -12.24 6.27 -19.11
C PRO A 186 -12.30 6.33 -20.65
N ASP A 187 -12.84 7.41 -21.22
CA ASP A 187 -13.29 7.44 -22.63
C ASP A 187 -12.59 8.49 -23.49
N GLY A 188 -11.41 8.93 -23.08
CA GLY A 188 -10.60 9.90 -23.83
C GLY A 188 -10.20 9.36 -25.21
N VAL A 189 -10.03 10.28 -26.16
CA VAL A 189 -9.57 9.95 -27.50
C VAL A 189 -8.17 9.35 -27.42
N LYS A 190 -8.01 8.16 -28.02
CA LYS A 190 -6.72 7.48 -28.11
C LYS A 190 -5.80 8.26 -29.05
N ALA A 191 -4.62 8.57 -28.55
CA ALA A 191 -3.54 9.15 -29.33
C ALA A 191 -2.32 8.22 -29.29
N VAL A 192 -1.42 8.36 -30.26
CA VAL A 192 -0.20 7.58 -30.35
C VAL A 192 0.99 8.54 -30.36
N ILE A 193 1.99 8.24 -29.54
CA ILE A 193 3.27 8.96 -29.51
C ILE A 193 4.40 7.96 -29.77
N LYS A 194 5.42 8.39 -30.51
CA LYS A 194 6.67 7.63 -30.62
C LYS A 194 7.56 8.02 -29.46
N ALA A 195 7.98 7.06 -28.66
CA ALA A 195 8.83 7.28 -27.49
C ALA A 195 10.00 6.29 -27.46
N GLU A 196 11.18 6.81 -27.20
CA GLU A 196 12.34 5.99 -26.88
C GLU A 196 12.29 5.53 -25.41
N LYS A 197 13.06 4.49 -25.07
CA LYS A 197 13.18 4.05 -23.68
C LYS A 197 13.77 5.18 -22.83
N SER A 198 13.10 5.56 -21.74
CA SER A 198 13.67 6.49 -20.77
C SER A 198 15.03 6.01 -20.26
N SER A 199 15.97 6.95 -20.08
CA SER A 199 17.31 6.66 -19.57
C SER A 199 17.27 6.15 -18.14
N SER A 200 18.26 5.33 -17.76
CA SER A 200 18.37 4.82 -16.38
C SER A 200 18.50 5.98 -15.37
N ASP A 201 19.32 6.97 -15.69
CA ASP A 201 19.59 8.12 -14.81
C ASP A 201 18.33 8.95 -14.53
N LEU A 202 17.46 9.14 -15.53
CA LEU A 202 16.19 9.83 -15.34
C LEU A 202 15.29 9.03 -14.41
N LEU A 203 15.16 7.73 -14.65
CA LEU A 203 14.29 6.85 -13.86
C LEU A 203 14.75 6.74 -12.42
N GLU A 204 16.05 6.69 -12.16
CA GLU A 204 16.58 6.66 -10.79
C GLU A 204 16.25 7.94 -10.01
N LYS A 205 16.24 9.11 -10.68
CA LYS A 205 15.90 10.40 -10.05
C LYS A 205 14.43 10.48 -9.66
N ILE A 206 13.52 10.00 -10.51
CA ILE A 206 12.07 10.12 -10.30
C ILE A 206 11.47 8.91 -9.57
N ARG A 207 12.26 7.85 -9.33
CA ARG A 207 11.77 6.62 -8.69
C ARG A 207 11.72 6.75 -7.17
N VAL A 208 10.53 6.46 -6.65
CA VAL A 208 10.25 6.36 -5.23
C VAL A 208 10.33 4.90 -4.82
#